data_AF-T4VGK8-F1
#
_entry.id   AF-T4VGK8-F1
#
_cell.length_a   1.000
_cell.length_b   1.000
_cell.length_c   1.000
_cell.angle_alpha   90.00
_cell.angle_beta   90.00
_cell.angle_gamma   90.00
#
_symmetry.space_group_name_H-M   'P 1'
#
loop_
_entity.id
_entity.type
_entity.pdbx_description
1 polymer ?
#
loop_
_entity_poly.entity_id
_entity_poly.type
_entity_poly.pdbx_seq_one_letter_code
_entity_poly.pdbx_strand_id
1 'polypeptide(L)'
;MRQGSSIRRAKSFILIFSVIYSIFESNILYLTPIITVLIPYQFMRNKEVTDQSTLENQKTLSRLLLFNFICIELVSLTTQSGNFVTFNISVTMLIYFVYFKMLSSNEKKVLAFKNNPKVVYDKMKLKIDTLENIYQKGLNEMESTDDEKVKKSMQAKLDKLKIKINASKQQLDMIENIIDSSENNK
;
A
#
# COMPACT_ATOMS: atom_id res chain seq x y z
N MET A 1 -1.69 -13.08 -16.27
CA MET A 1 -0.86 -12.64 -15.12
C MET A 1 -1.36 -13.32 -13.85
N ARG A 2 -0.46 -13.94 -13.07
CA ARG A 2 -0.79 -14.79 -11.91
C ARG A 2 -1.42 -13.97 -10.76
N GLN A 3 -2.73 -14.09 -10.55
CA GLN A 3 -3.43 -13.65 -9.33
C GLN A 3 -2.83 -14.40 -8.11
N GLY A 4 -2.57 -13.67 -7.01
CA GLY A 4 -1.93 -14.22 -5.80
C GLY A 4 -0.43 -13.95 -5.69
N SER A 5 0.10 -13.05 -6.51
CA SER A 5 1.54 -12.72 -6.55
C SER A 5 2.01 -12.04 -5.26
N SER A 6 1.21 -11.13 -4.68
CA SER A 6 1.58 -10.38 -3.49
C SER A 6 1.68 -11.27 -2.25
N ILE A 7 0.67 -12.12 -2.02
CA ILE A 7 0.62 -13.07 -0.91
C ILE A 7 1.80 -14.02 -1.00
N ARG A 8 2.06 -14.60 -2.18
CA ARG A 8 3.19 -15.53 -2.35
C ARG A 8 4.52 -14.84 -2.02
N ARG A 9 4.75 -13.64 -2.57
CA ARG A 9 5.96 -12.85 -2.29
C ARG A 9 6.10 -12.52 -0.80
N ALA A 10 5.01 -12.14 -0.14
CA ALA A 10 5.00 -11.85 1.29
C ALA A 10 5.29 -13.09 2.13
N LYS A 11 4.67 -14.23 1.83
CA LYS A 11 4.98 -15.51 2.51
C LYS A 11 6.45 -15.87 2.38
N SER A 12 7.01 -15.81 1.17
CA SER A 12 8.42 -16.10 0.93
C SER A 12 9.32 -15.14 1.69
N PHE A 13 9.00 -13.85 1.70
CA PHE A 13 9.77 -12.85 2.43
C PHE A 13 9.76 -13.11 3.94
N ILE A 14 8.58 -13.32 4.54
CA ILE A 14 8.45 -13.63 5.97
C ILE A 14 9.25 -14.90 6.31
N LEU A 15 9.15 -15.95 5.50
CA LEU A 15 9.84 -17.21 5.73
C LEU A 15 11.37 -17.02 5.70
N ILE A 16 11.89 -16.48 4.58
CA ILE A 16 13.33 -16.34 4.36
C ILE A 16 13.93 -15.39 5.39
N PHE A 17 13.31 -14.23 5.60
CA PHE A 17 13.83 -13.22 6.51
C PHE A 17 13.81 -13.71 7.97
N SER A 18 12.74 -14.39 8.40
CA SER A 18 12.68 -14.95 9.76
C SER A 18 13.75 -16.02 9.99
N VAL A 19 14.00 -16.88 8.99
CA VAL A 19 15.06 -17.92 9.07
C VAL A 19 16.44 -17.30 9.10
N ILE A 20 16.75 -16.38 8.18
CA ILE A 20 18.06 -15.71 8.13
C ILE A 20 18.31 -14.94 9.42
N TYR A 21 17.33 -14.19 9.90
CA TYR A 21 17.48 -13.37 11.10
C TYR A 21 17.63 -14.23 12.36
N SER A 22 16.89 -15.34 12.45
CA SER A 22 17.06 -16.33 13.52
C SER A 22 18.46 -16.95 13.55
N ILE A 23 19.03 -17.28 12.39
CA ILE A 23 20.40 -17.81 12.28
C ILE A 23 21.42 -16.73 12.69
N PHE A 24 21.28 -15.51 12.18
CA PHE A 24 22.22 -14.42 12.44
C PHE A 24 22.30 -14.05 13.92
N GLU A 25 21.13 -13.92 14.56
CA GLU A 25 21.03 -13.60 15.98
C GLU A 25 21.18 -14.84 16.89
N SER A 26 21.33 -16.03 16.29
CA SER A 26 21.35 -17.33 17.01
C SER A 26 20.18 -17.50 17.98
N ASN A 27 19.01 -16.97 17.64
CA ASN A 27 17.85 -16.93 18.51
C ASN A 27 16.58 -17.38 17.78
N ILE A 28 16.08 -18.54 18.20
CA ILE A 28 14.92 -19.19 17.59
C ILE A 28 13.62 -18.40 17.72
N LEU A 29 13.55 -17.45 18.66
CA LEU A 29 12.38 -16.58 18.84
C LEU A 29 12.09 -15.74 17.59
N TYR A 30 13.08 -15.49 16.73
CA TYR A 30 12.83 -14.79 15.46
C TYR A 30 12.08 -15.63 14.41
N LEU A 31 11.84 -16.93 14.66
CA LEU A 31 10.92 -17.75 13.85
C LEU A 31 9.45 -17.52 14.21
N THR A 32 9.15 -16.73 15.25
CA THR A 32 7.77 -16.40 15.68
C THR A 32 6.84 -16.04 14.51
N PRO A 33 7.22 -15.19 13.54
CA PRO A 33 6.34 -14.83 12.42
C PRO A 33 5.91 -16.02 11.55
N ILE A 34 6.73 -17.07 11.45
CA ILE A 34 6.34 -18.29 10.73
C ILE A 34 5.22 -18.99 11.49
N ILE A 35 5.43 -19.18 12.80
CA ILE A 35 4.54 -19.92 13.67
C ILE A 35 3.21 -19.20 13.82
N THR A 36 3.23 -17.88 14.00
CA THR A 36 2.04 -17.13 14.40
C THR A 36 1.34 -16.42 13.24
N VAL A 37 1.99 -16.31 12.07
CA VAL A 37 1.39 -15.73 10.86
C VAL A 37 1.28 -16.76 9.74
N LEU A 38 2.38 -17.37 9.31
CA LEU A 38 2.37 -18.22 8.09
C LEU A 38 1.57 -19.51 8.27
N ILE A 39 1.73 -20.18 9.40
CA ILE A 39 0.99 -21.41 9.70
C ILE A 39 -0.52 -21.11 9.82
N PRO A 40 -0.99 -20.20 10.69
CA PRO A 40 -2.41 -19.83 10.76
C PRO A 40 -2.98 -19.39 9.41
N TYR A 41 -2.22 -18.60 8.65
CA TYR A 41 -2.64 -18.16 7.32
C TYR A 41 -2.91 -19.33 6.38
N GLN A 42 -2.10 -20.40 6.42
CA GLN A 42 -2.28 -21.58 5.59
C GLN A 42 -3.61 -22.29 5.85
N PHE A 43 -4.10 -22.28 7.09
CA PHE A 43 -5.39 -22.85 7.46
C PHE A 43 -6.56 -21.92 7.15
N MET A 44 -6.39 -20.61 7.31
CA MET A 44 -7.45 -19.62 7.13
C MET A 44 -7.65 -19.14 5.69
N ARG A 45 -6.74 -19.47 4.78
CA ARG A 45 -6.79 -19.00 3.39
C ARG A 45 -7.92 -19.68 2.62
N ASN A 46 -8.74 -18.90 1.93
CA ASN A 46 -9.68 -19.38 0.93
C ASN A 46 -8.91 -20.06 -0.22
N LYS A 47 -9.33 -21.28 -0.58
CA LYS A 47 -8.66 -22.12 -1.59
C LYS A 47 -9.13 -21.84 -3.02
N GLU A 48 -10.23 -21.10 -3.17
CA GLU A 48 -10.74 -20.68 -4.47
C GLU A 48 -9.76 -19.73 -5.17
N VAL A 49 -9.75 -19.77 -6.50
CA VAL A 49 -8.92 -18.90 -7.34
C VAL A 49 -9.83 -17.90 -8.05
N THR A 50 -10.30 -16.94 -7.28
CA THR A 50 -11.15 -15.83 -7.74
C THR A 50 -10.56 -14.49 -7.31
N ASP A 51 -10.96 -13.40 -7.95
CA ASP A 51 -10.53 -12.05 -7.53
C ASP A 51 -11.00 -11.74 -6.10
N GLN A 52 -12.21 -12.15 -5.75
CA GLN A 52 -12.78 -11.93 -4.43
C GLN A 52 -12.06 -12.73 -3.35
N SER A 53 -11.81 -14.04 -3.58
CA SER A 53 -11.02 -14.86 -2.65
C SER A 53 -9.59 -14.33 -2.51
N THR A 54 -8.99 -13.77 -3.58
CA THR A 54 -7.68 -13.09 -3.49
C THR A 54 -7.73 -11.88 -2.55
N LEU A 55 -8.77 -11.04 -2.66
CA LEU A 55 -8.93 -9.87 -1.78
C LEU A 55 -9.20 -10.27 -0.32
N GLU A 56 -10.00 -11.31 -0.09
CA GLU A 56 -10.25 -11.87 1.24
C GLU A 56 -8.98 -12.44 1.86
N ASN A 57 -8.23 -13.22 1.08
CA ASN A 57 -6.94 -13.76 1.49
C ASN A 57 -5.93 -12.66 1.84
N GLN A 58 -5.95 -11.53 1.13
CA GLN A 58 -5.13 -10.38 1.49
C GLN A 58 -5.59 -9.72 2.81
N LYS A 59 -6.89 -9.68 3.08
CA LYS A 59 -7.44 -9.20 4.37
C LYS A 59 -7.02 -10.12 5.50
N THR A 60 -7.12 -11.44 5.33
CA THR A 60 -6.72 -12.44 6.33
C THR A 60 -5.25 -12.28 6.72
N LEU A 61 -4.34 -12.20 5.75
CA LEU A 61 -2.92 -12.01 6.04
C LEU A 61 -2.64 -10.66 6.73
N SER A 62 -3.31 -9.58 6.29
CA SER A 62 -3.20 -8.27 6.95
C SER A 62 -3.62 -8.32 8.41
N ARG A 63 -4.74 -9.00 8.71
CA ARG A 63 -5.27 -9.14 10.06
C ARG A 63 -4.34 -9.95 10.94
N LEU A 64 -3.80 -11.06 10.43
CA LEU A 64 -2.84 -11.88 11.18
C LEU A 64 -1.57 -11.11 11.55
N LEU A 65 -1.01 -10.34 10.61
CA LEU A 65 0.17 -9.50 10.89
C LEU A 65 -0.12 -8.44 11.96
N LEU A 66 -1.24 -7.72 11.84
CA LEU A 66 -1.63 -6.70 12.81
C LEU A 66 -1.96 -7.29 14.18
N PHE A 67 -2.71 -8.38 14.22
CA PHE A 67 -3.07 -9.05 15.47
C PHE A 67 -1.80 -9.48 16.21
N ASN A 68 -0.86 -10.13 15.52
CA ASN A 68 0.40 -10.53 16.12
C ASN A 68 1.23 -9.36 16.62
N PHE A 69 1.35 -8.29 15.84
CA PHE A 69 2.03 -7.07 16.26
C PHE A 69 1.40 -6.50 17.54
N ILE A 70 0.07 -6.35 17.57
CA ILE A 70 -0.66 -5.82 18.72
C ILE A 70 -0.49 -6.73 19.95
N CYS A 71 -0.56 -8.05 19.79
CA CYS A 71 -0.36 -8.99 20.88
C CYS A 71 1.05 -8.88 21.49
N ILE A 72 2.09 -8.77 20.66
CA ILE A 72 3.47 -8.62 21.13
C ILE A 72 3.62 -7.31 21.92
N GLU A 73 3.10 -6.20 21.41
CA GLU A 73 3.12 -4.91 22.09
C GLU A 73 2.36 -4.94 23.42
N LEU A 74 1.16 -5.51 23.45
CA LEU A 74 0.36 -5.65 24.67
C LEU A 74 1.05 -6.52 25.73
N VAL A 75 1.67 -7.62 25.34
CA VAL A 75 2.42 -8.48 26.27
C VAL A 75 3.65 -7.73 26.79
N SER A 76 4.38 -7.02 25.92
CA SER A 76 5.54 -6.22 26.30
C SER A 76 5.18 -5.14 27.33
N LEU A 77 4.05 -4.44 27.13
CA LEU A 77 3.56 -3.41 28.04
C LEU A 77 3.08 -3.97 29.38
N THR A 78 2.30 -5.05 29.37
CA THR A 78 1.70 -5.62 30.60
C THR A 78 2.73 -6.28 31.50
N THR A 79 3.75 -6.90 30.91
CA THR A 79 4.79 -7.60 31.68
C THR A 79 5.94 -6.68 32.09
N GLN A 80 5.99 -5.43 31.58
CA GLN A 80 7.14 -4.52 31.68
C GLN A 80 8.48 -5.19 31.28
N SER A 81 8.41 -6.30 30.54
CA SER A 81 9.55 -7.16 30.20
C SER A 81 10.01 -6.92 28.76
N GLY A 82 9.78 -5.72 28.25
CA GLY A 82 10.21 -5.29 26.92
C GLY A 82 11.72 -5.39 26.78
N ASN A 83 12.20 -6.55 26.33
CA ASN A 83 13.59 -6.79 26.03
C ASN A 83 13.85 -6.50 24.54
N PHE A 84 15.12 -6.27 24.20
CA PHE A 84 15.59 -6.01 22.84
C PHE A 84 15.06 -7.03 21.82
N VAL A 85 14.95 -8.30 22.21
CA VAL A 85 14.38 -9.37 21.36
C VAL A 85 12.91 -9.12 21.03
N THR A 86 12.07 -8.82 22.03
CA THR A 86 10.63 -8.55 21.83
C THR A 86 10.42 -7.32 20.96
N PHE A 87 11.22 -6.27 21.19
CA PHE A 87 11.22 -5.07 20.36
C PHE A 87 11.58 -5.39 18.89
N ASN A 88 12.65 -6.14 18.65
CA ASN A 88 13.08 -6.52 17.30
C ASN A 88 12.04 -7.39 16.59
N ILE A 89 11.38 -8.32 17.30
CA ILE A 89 10.28 -9.12 16.72
C ILE A 89 9.12 -8.20 16.34
N SER A 90 8.76 -7.23 17.18
CA SER A 90 7.71 -6.25 16.87
C SER A 90 8.04 -5.40 15.64
N VAL A 91 9.24 -4.85 15.57
CA VAL A 91 9.72 -4.09 14.40
C VAL A 91 9.71 -4.95 13.15
N THR A 92 10.14 -6.21 13.25
CA THR A 92 10.13 -7.16 12.12
C THR A 92 8.71 -7.44 11.63
N MET A 93 7.73 -7.61 12.54
CA MET A 93 6.32 -7.74 12.20
C MET A 93 5.78 -6.49 11.48
N LEU A 94 6.18 -5.30 11.94
CA LEU A 94 5.81 -4.04 11.29
C LEU A 94 6.39 -3.94 9.87
N ILE A 95 7.66 -4.31 9.68
CA ILE A 95 8.31 -4.35 8.36
C ILE A 95 7.55 -5.29 7.42
N TYR A 96 7.19 -6.49 7.88
CA TYR A 96 6.40 -7.44 7.09
C TYR A 96 5.02 -6.89 6.72
N PHE A 97 4.36 -6.23 7.67
CA PHE A 97 3.07 -5.60 7.42
C PHE A 97 3.16 -4.50 6.37
N VAL A 98 4.12 -3.59 6.49
CA VAL A 98 4.33 -2.49 5.54
C VAL A 98 4.66 -3.04 4.15
N TYR A 99 5.60 -3.98 4.06
CA TYR A 99 5.96 -4.63 2.81
C TYR A 99 4.76 -5.30 2.13
N PHE A 100 3.97 -6.06 2.91
CA PHE A 100 2.78 -6.72 2.37
C PHE A 100 1.71 -5.71 1.92
N LYS A 101 1.49 -4.62 2.67
CA LYS A 101 0.55 -3.57 2.29
C LYS A 101 0.93 -2.89 0.99
N MET A 102 2.23 -2.61 0.77
CA MET A 102 2.70 -2.05 -0.49
C MET A 102 2.39 -2.98 -1.68
N LEU A 103 2.69 -4.28 -1.54
CA LEU A 103 2.40 -5.27 -2.59
C LEU A 103 0.90 -5.43 -2.86
N SER A 104 0.09 -5.57 -1.80
CA SER A 104 -1.36 -5.76 -1.91
C SER A 104 -2.06 -4.53 -2.50
N SER A 105 -1.62 -3.31 -2.14
CA SER A 105 -2.18 -2.07 -2.69
C SER A 105 -1.98 -1.99 -4.20
N ASN A 106 -0.78 -2.35 -4.68
CA ASN A 106 -0.49 -2.37 -6.12
C ASN A 106 -1.34 -3.41 -6.86
N GLU A 107 -1.46 -4.63 -6.32
CA GLU A 107 -2.28 -5.67 -6.94
C GLU A 107 -3.77 -5.27 -6.98
N LYS A 108 -4.29 -4.61 -5.94
CA LYS A 108 -5.66 -4.07 -5.92
C LYS A 108 -5.90 -3.02 -7.01
N LYS A 109 -4.95 -2.11 -7.20
CA LYS A 109 -5.05 -1.09 -8.26
C LYS A 109 -5.06 -1.72 -9.65
N VAL A 110 -4.19 -2.71 -9.89
CA VAL A 110 -4.15 -3.44 -11.16
C VAL A 110 -5.45 -4.22 -11.40
N LEU A 111 -6.00 -4.88 -10.38
CA LEU A 111 -7.29 -5.58 -10.50
C LEU A 111 -8.46 -4.62 -10.77
N ALA A 112 -8.50 -3.48 -10.08
CA ALA A 112 -9.53 -2.46 -10.32
C ALA A 112 -9.47 -1.93 -11.75
N PHE A 113 -8.26 -1.67 -12.26
CA PHE A 113 -8.04 -1.24 -13.63
C PHE A 113 -8.46 -2.30 -14.66
N LYS A 114 -8.09 -3.57 -14.43
CA LYS A 114 -8.47 -4.68 -15.30
C LYS A 114 -9.99 -4.87 -15.39
N ASN A 115 -10.68 -4.78 -14.25
CA ASN A 115 -12.10 -5.14 -14.19
C ASN A 115 -13.01 -4.01 -14.69
N ASN A 116 -12.64 -2.74 -14.50
CA ASN A 116 -13.39 -1.62 -15.05
C ASN A 116 -12.48 -0.40 -15.27
N PRO A 117 -11.80 -0.31 -16.43
CA PRO A 117 -10.88 0.79 -16.71
C PRO A 117 -11.61 2.13 -16.81
N LYS A 118 -12.88 2.16 -17.26
CA LYS A 118 -13.72 3.38 -17.34
C LYS A 118 -13.95 3.99 -15.95
N VAL A 119 -14.26 3.18 -14.93
CA VAL A 119 -14.42 3.69 -13.56
C VAL A 119 -13.10 4.25 -12.99
N VAL A 120 -11.95 3.70 -13.40
CA VAL A 120 -10.64 4.25 -13.00
C VAL A 120 -10.38 5.57 -13.71
N TYR A 121 -10.70 5.66 -15.01
CA TYR A 121 -10.64 6.89 -15.80
C TYR A 121 -11.49 8.01 -15.17
N ASP A 122 -12.77 7.74 -14.88
CA ASP A 122 -13.68 8.73 -14.31
C ASP A 122 -13.21 9.25 -12.96
N LYS A 123 -12.72 8.36 -12.08
CA LYS A 123 -12.13 8.74 -10.79
C LYS A 123 -10.88 9.60 -10.94
N MET A 124 -10.08 9.31 -11.96
CA MET A 124 -8.85 10.04 -12.23
C MET A 124 -9.13 11.43 -12.80
N LYS A 125 -10.13 11.53 -13.69
CA LYS A 125 -10.65 12.79 -14.22
C LYS A 125 -11.19 13.69 -13.11
N LEU A 126 -12.07 13.18 -12.25
CA LEU A 126 -12.59 13.90 -11.07
C LEU A 126 -11.46 14.42 -10.16
N LYS A 127 -10.40 13.64 -9.97
CA LYS A 127 -9.25 14.04 -9.17
C LYS A 127 -8.46 15.16 -9.83
N ILE A 128 -8.29 15.12 -11.16
CA ILE A 128 -7.65 16.19 -11.93
C ILE A 128 -8.47 17.47 -11.81
N ASP A 129 -9.78 17.40 -12.05
CA ASP A 129 -10.69 18.55 -11.94
C ASP A 129 -10.62 19.19 -10.55
N THR A 130 -10.58 18.37 -9.49
CA THR A 130 -10.43 18.85 -8.12
C THR A 130 -9.09 19.55 -7.89
N LEU A 131 -7.99 19.00 -8.42
CA LEU A 131 -6.66 19.61 -8.31
C LEU A 131 -6.58 20.92 -9.09
N GLU A 132 -7.21 21.00 -10.26
CA GLU A 132 -7.30 22.23 -11.06
C GLU A 132 -8.10 23.31 -10.34
N ASN A 133 -9.23 22.95 -9.72
CA ASN A 133 -10.01 23.89 -8.90
C ASN A 133 -9.20 24.43 -7.72
N ILE A 134 -8.41 23.58 -7.04
CA ILE A 134 -7.51 24.02 -5.96
C ILE A 134 -6.41 24.93 -6.51
N TYR A 135 -5.86 24.60 -7.67
CA TYR A 135 -4.83 25.41 -8.33
C TYR A 135 -5.35 26.81 -8.70
N GLN A 136 -6.54 26.89 -9.30
CA GLN A 136 -7.18 28.16 -9.65
C GLN A 136 -7.51 28.98 -8.40
N LYS A 137 -8.06 28.35 -7.36
CA LYS A 137 -8.32 29.02 -6.09
C LYS A 137 -7.02 29.58 -5.47
N GLY A 138 -5.93 28.80 -5.52
CA GLY A 138 -4.65 29.24 -5.01
C GLY A 138 -4.00 30.36 -5.84
N LEU A 139 -4.22 30.41 -7.15
CA LEU A 139 -3.83 31.55 -7.99
C LEU A 139 -4.57 32.82 -7.57
N ASN A 140 -5.89 32.74 -7.41
CA ASN A 140 -6.72 33.88 -6.98
C ASN A 140 -6.32 34.40 -5.58
N GLU A 141 -5.99 33.50 -4.65
CA GLU A 141 -5.52 33.86 -3.29
C GLU A 141 -4.10 34.49 -3.31
N MET A 142 -3.26 34.08 -4.25
CA MET A 142 -1.92 34.65 -4.43
C MET A 142 -1.99 36.06 -5.03
N GLU A 143 -2.92 36.32 -5.94
CA GLU A 143 -3.16 37.63 -6.54
C GLU A 143 -3.76 38.63 -5.55
N SER A 144 -4.59 38.17 -4.60
CA SER A 144 -5.29 39.02 -3.62
C SER A 144 -4.48 39.35 -2.36
N THR A 145 -3.34 38.71 -2.15
CA THR A 145 -2.45 38.97 -1.00
C THR A 145 -1.39 40.00 -1.37
N ASP A 146 -1.06 40.95 -0.50
CA ASP A 146 0.03 41.92 -0.73
C ASP A 146 1.39 41.50 -0.12
N ASP A 147 1.41 40.47 0.71
CA ASP A 147 2.63 39.95 1.35
C ASP A 147 3.49 39.13 0.36
N GLU A 148 4.66 39.66 -0.01
CA GLU A 148 5.61 39.01 -0.93
C GLU A 148 6.12 37.64 -0.43
N LYS A 149 6.27 37.45 0.88
CA LYS A 149 6.73 36.19 1.46
C LYS A 149 5.66 35.12 1.32
N VAL A 150 4.40 35.51 1.51
CA VAL A 150 3.24 34.64 1.28
C VAL A 150 3.11 34.31 -0.22
N LYS A 151 3.27 35.29 -1.12
CA LYS A 151 3.29 35.05 -2.58
C LYS A 151 4.33 34.02 -3.00
N LYS A 152 5.58 34.17 -2.57
CA LYS A 152 6.67 33.21 -2.90
C LYS A 152 6.37 31.80 -2.39
N SER A 153 5.81 31.68 -1.17
CA SER A 153 5.42 30.39 -0.58
C SER A 153 4.25 29.74 -1.33
N MET A 154 3.23 30.53 -1.71
CA MET A 154 2.09 30.07 -2.51
C MET A 154 2.53 29.64 -3.90
N GLN A 155 3.39 30.42 -4.56
CA GLN A 155 3.94 30.08 -5.88
C GLN A 155 4.64 28.72 -5.87
N ALA A 156 5.51 28.46 -4.89
CA ALA A 156 6.18 27.16 -4.75
C ALA A 156 5.20 25.99 -4.53
N LYS A 157 4.08 26.23 -3.85
CA LYS A 157 3.01 25.22 -3.68
C LYS A 157 2.23 25.01 -4.97
N LEU A 158 1.91 26.08 -5.69
CA LEU A 158 1.22 26.04 -6.98
C LEU A 158 2.06 25.35 -8.06
N ASP A 159 3.36 25.58 -8.10
CA ASP A 159 4.26 24.90 -9.04
C ASP A 159 4.29 23.39 -8.79
N LYS A 160 4.40 22.97 -7.52
CA LYS A 160 4.28 21.55 -7.15
C LYS A 160 2.93 20.96 -7.53
N LEU A 161 1.85 21.73 -7.36
CA LEU A 161 0.49 21.31 -7.72
C LEU A 161 0.35 21.16 -9.24
N LYS A 162 0.89 22.10 -10.02
CA LYS A 162 0.91 22.07 -11.49
C LYS A 162 1.66 20.85 -12.03
N ILE A 163 2.83 20.54 -11.48
CA ILE A 163 3.59 19.32 -11.84
C ILE A 163 2.74 18.07 -11.58
N LYS A 164 2.05 18.03 -10.44
CA LYS A 164 1.18 16.91 -10.06
C LYS A 164 -0.05 16.79 -10.98
N ILE A 165 -0.65 17.90 -11.39
CA ILE A 165 -1.76 17.93 -12.36
C ILE A 165 -1.27 17.37 -13.70
N ASN A 166 -0.14 17.85 -14.22
CA ASN A 166 0.42 17.40 -15.49
C ASN A 166 0.75 15.90 -15.48
N ALA A 167 1.39 15.41 -14.43
CA ALA A 167 1.66 13.98 -14.27
C ALA A 167 0.37 13.15 -14.20
N SER A 168 -0.69 13.69 -13.59
CA SER A 168 -2.00 13.02 -13.55
C SER A 168 -2.66 13.00 -14.93
N LYS A 169 -2.58 14.08 -15.71
CA LYS A 169 -3.10 14.11 -17.10
C LYS A 169 -2.41 13.10 -17.99
N GLN A 170 -1.09 13.02 -17.94
CA GLN A 170 -0.32 12.01 -18.69
C GLN A 170 -0.75 10.58 -18.36
N GLN A 171 -1.02 10.29 -17.08
CA GLN A 171 -1.53 8.99 -16.67
C GLN A 171 -2.97 8.75 -17.15
N LEU A 172 -3.82 9.78 -17.18
CA LEU A 172 -5.18 9.70 -17.73
C LEU A 172 -5.13 9.38 -19.24
N ASP A 173 -4.28 10.06 -20.00
CA ASP A 173 -4.10 9.84 -21.44
C ASP A 173 -3.65 8.40 -21.73
N MET A 174 -2.76 7.84 -20.90
CA MET A 174 -2.36 6.43 -21.02
C MET A 174 -3.55 5.48 -20.80
N ILE A 175 -4.43 5.78 -19.84
CA ILE A 175 -5.62 4.98 -19.58
C ILE A 175 -6.62 5.07 -20.73
N GLU A 176 -6.84 6.26 -21.27
CA GLU A 176 -7.70 6.51 -22.43
C GLU A 176 -7.25 5.68 -23.64
N ASN A 177 -5.97 5.76 -23.98
CA ASN A 177 -5.37 4.96 -25.06
C ASN A 177 -5.54 3.44 -24.84
N ILE A 178 -5.46 2.96 -23.60
CA ILE A 178 -5.68 1.53 -23.28
C ILE A 178 -7.15 1.14 -23.46
N ILE A 179 -8.09 2.03 -23.11
CA ILE A 179 -9.52 1.80 -23.31
C ILE A 179 -9.83 1.75 -24.81
N ASP A 180 -9.37 2.74 -25.57
CA ASP A 180 -9.65 2.87 -27.01
C ASP A 180 -9.04 1.71 -27.82
N SER A 181 -7.81 1.32 -27.50
CA SER A 181 -7.18 0.15 -28.13
C SER A 181 -7.86 -1.18 -27.78
N SER A 182 -8.55 -1.27 -26.65
CA SER A 182 -9.33 -2.45 -26.27
C SER A 182 -10.71 -2.50 -26.92
N GLU A 183 -11.28 -1.34 -27.27
CA GLU A 183 -12.54 -1.23 -28.01
C GLU A 183 -12.33 -1.47 -29.52
N ASN A 184 -11.20 -1.03 -30.09
CA ASN A 184 -10.85 -1.23 -31.51
C ASN A 184 -10.38 -2.65 -31.88
N ASN A 185 -10.08 -3.50 -30.88
CA ASN A 185 -9.67 -4.91 -31.08
C ASN A 185 -10.80 -5.91 -30.77
N LYS A 186 -12.05 -5.45 -30.69
CA LYS A 186 -13.26 -6.28 -30.61
C LYS A 186 -13.98 -6.30 -31.95
#